data_AF-A0A6G3ZDI2-F1
#
_entry.id   AF-A0A6G3ZDI2-F1
#
_cell.length_a   1.000
_cell.length_b   1.000
_cell.length_c   1.000
_cell.angle_alpha   90.00
_cell.angle_beta   90.00
_cell.angle_gamma   90.00
#
_symmetry.space_group_name_H-M   'P 1'
#
loop_
_entity.id
_entity.type
_entity.pdbx_description
1 polymer ?
#
loop_
_entity_poly.entity_id
_entity_poly.type
_entity_poly.pdbx_seq_one_letter_code
_entity_poly.pdbx_strand_id
1 'polypeptide(L)'
;ASLDAARQQMAIAGKTLMEQTLEIAKQIRSQLEALSPLQCLTPERVAAMPGHFRLDLTRLTIDVSALGMTGFAADALLHEQLGVTAELPTLRQLTFMISLGNRPSDGDRLVTALGMLKTKAAEIAEGFPNGEISTASPGCLQPLTEPSLTPRDAFFAPSRVVSIDYAVGHVSADALCPYPPGIPLLLPGEAITATAIATLKQIHAAGGVITGGPDPTLQALRIVDTP
;
A
#
# COMPACT_ATOMS: atom_id res chain seq x y z
N ALA A 1 1.28 21.35 -24.03
CA ALA A 1 2.13 20.60 -24.98
C ALA A 1 2.19 19.10 -24.64
N SER A 2 2.66 18.69 -23.45
CA SER A 2 2.83 17.27 -23.10
C SER A 2 1.56 16.42 -23.15
N LEU A 3 0.43 16.91 -22.62
CA LEU A 3 -0.85 16.19 -22.66
C LEU A 3 -1.36 15.96 -24.09
N ASP A 4 -1.15 16.92 -24.99
CA ASP A 4 -1.56 16.77 -26.39
C ASP A 4 -0.64 15.79 -27.14
N ALA A 5 0.66 15.79 -26.84
CA ALA A 5 1.59 14.78 -27.35
C ALA A 5 1.23 13.36 -26.86
N ALA A 6 0.88 13.20 -25.58
CA ALA A 6 0.42 11.92 -25.03
C ALA A 6 -0.87 11.43 -25.73
N ARG A 7 -1.83 12.33 -25.95
CA ARG A 7 -3.05 12.04 -26.71
C ARG A 7 -2.72 11.60 -28.15
N GLN A 8 -1.83 12.32 -28.84
CA GLN A 8 -1.41 11.95 -30.20
C GLN A 8 -0.73 10.57 -30.22
N GLN A 9 0.18 10.28 -29.29
CA GLN A 9 0.86 8.99 -29.18
C GLN A 9 -0.15 7.83 -29.01
N MET A 10 -1.14 8.01 -28.13
CA MET A 10 -2.18 6.99 -27.93
C MET A 10 -3.08 6.83 -29.15
N ALA A 11 -3.38 7.91 -29.86
CA ALA A 11 -4.19 7.85 -31.08
C ALA A 11 -3.49 7.12 -32.23
N ILE A 12 -2.17 7.30 -32.40
CA ILE A 12 -1.42 6.71 -33.52
C ILE A 12 -0.82 5.34 -33.21
N ALA A 13 -0.44 5.08 -31.96
CA ALA A 13 0.34 3.89 -31.59
C ALA A 13 -0.14 3.22 -30.28
N GLY A 14 -1.21 3.71 -29.65
CA GLY A 14 -1.64 3.26 -28.33
C GLY A 14 -1.93 1.76 -28.22
N LYS A 15 -2.54 1.17 -29.26
CA LYS A 15 -2.82 -0.28 -29.30
C LYS A 15 -1.53 -1.10 -29.22
N THR A 16 -0.57 -0.83 -30.10
CA THR A 16 0.71 -1.53 -30.14
C THR A 16 1.50 -1.34 -28.84
N LEU A 17 1.55 -0.12 -28.31
CA LEU A 17 2.25 0.18 -27.05
C LEU A 17 1.62 -0.58 -25.87
N MET A 18 0.29 -0.66 -25.82
CA MET A 18 -0.40 -1.38 -24.76
C MET A 18 -0.26 -2.91 -24.90
N GLU A 19 -0.28 -3.44 -26.13
CA GLU A 19 -0.01 -4.87 -26.39
C GLU A 19 1.40 -5.25 -25.90
N GLN A 20 2.41 -4.43 -26.18
CA GLN A 20 3.78 -4.62 -25.66
C GLN A 20 3.84 -4.54 -24.13
N THR A 21 3.15 -3.56 -23.54
CA THR A 21 3.08 -3.39 -22.08
C THR A 21 2.47 -4.64 -21.41
N LEU A 22 1.38 -5.16 -21.96
CA LEU A 22 0.72 -6.37 -21.48
C LEU A 22 1.58 -7.61 -21.66
N GLU A 23 2.36 -7.70 -22.74
CA GLU A 23 3.27 -8.82 -22.97
C GLU A 23 4.39 -8.87 -21.93
N ILE A 24 5.00 -7.72 -21.60
CA ILE A 24 5.97 -7.63 -20.50
C ILE A 24 5.34 -8.09 -19.18
N ALA A 25 4.13 -7.62 -18.86
CA ALA A 25 3.44 -8.01 -17.63
C ALA A 25 3.16 -9.52 -17.56
N LYS A 26 2.79 -10.16 -18.68
CA LYS A 26 2.58 -11.62 -18.76
C LYS A 26 3.89 -12.39 -18.58
N GLN A 27 4.97 -11.93 -19.22
CA GLN A 27 6.29 -12.54 -19.11
C GLN A 27 6.79 -12.54 -17.66
N ILE A 28 6.70 -11.39 -16.97
CA ILE A 28 7.04 -11.28 -15.55
C ILE A 28 6.22 -12.27 -14.71
N ARG A 29 4.89 -12.34 -14.93
CA ARG A 29 4.01 -13.26 -14.19
C ARG A 29 4.40 -14.73 -14.39
N SER A 30 4.70 -15.13 -15.62
CA SER A 30 5.13 -16.50 -15.93
C SER A 30 6.44 -16.85 -15.23
N GLN A 31 7.41 -15.93 -15.22
CA GLN A 31 8.69 -16.15 -14.53
C GLN A 31 8.54 -16.17 -12.99
N LEU A 32 7.59 -15.41 -12.44
CA LEU A 32 7.32 -15.38 -11.00
C LEU A 32 6.83 -16.72 -10.44
N GLU A 33 6.24 -17.59 -11.25
CA GLU A 33 5.80 -18.93 -10.82
C GLU A 33 6.98 -19.77 -10.28
N ALA A 34 8.19 -19.55 -10.79
CA ALA A 34 9.40 -20.22 -10.33
C ALA A 34 9.97 -19.64 -9.02
N LEU A 35 9.45 -18.50 -8.55
CA LEU A 35 9.99 -17.76 -7.39
C LEU A 35 9.23 -18.04 -6.07
N SER A 36 8.60 -19.21 -5.93
CA SER A 36 8.02 -19.68 -4.67
C SER A 36 8.98 -19.44 -3.48
N PRO A 37 8.55 -18.85 -2.36
CA PRO A 37 7.14 -18.71 -1.95
C PRO A 37 6.48 -17.38 -2.34
N LEU A 38 7.09 -16.54 -3.18
CA LEU A 38 6.44 -15.32 -3.65
C LEU A 38 5.19 -15.66 -4.47
N GLN A 39 4.09 -14.94 -4.21
CA GLN A 39 2.84 -15.13 -4.93
C GLN A 39 2.41 -13.84 -5.60
N CYS A 40 2.15 -13.90 -6.91
CA CYS A 40 1.49 -12.81 -7.62
C CYS A 40 -0.03 -12.96 -7.55
N LEU A 41 -0.75 -11.85 -7.40
CA LEU A 41 -2.20 -11.82 -7.54
C LEU A 41 -2.58 -12.16 -8.98
N THR A 42 -3.38 -13.22 -9.20
CA THR A 42 -3.73 -13.70 -10.54
C THR A 42 -5.18 -13.39 -10.92
N PRO A 43 -5.52 -13.31 -12.21
CA PRO A 43 -6.91 -13.13 -12.65
C PRO A 43 -7.87 -14.18 -12.09
N GLU A 44 -7.42 -15.44 -11.94
CA GLU A 44 -8.22 -16.56 -11.42
C GLU A 44 -8.51 -16.36 -9.94
N ARG A 45 -7.50 -15.94 -9.16
CA ARG A 45 -7.69 -15.60 -7.74
C ARG A 45 -8.67 -14.44 -7.58
N VAL A 46 -8.54 -13.40 -8.40
CA VAL A 46 -9.44 -12.24 -8.36
C VAL A 46 -10.87 -12.62 -8.75
N ALA A 47 -11.05 -13.42 -9.80
CA ALA A 47 -12.38 -13.86 -10.23
C ALA A 47 -13.10 -14.74 -9.19
N ALA A 48 -12.36 -15.42 -8.31
CA ALA A 48 -12.90 -16.20 -7.20
C ALA A 48 -13.32 -15.34 -6.00
N MET A 49 -12.94 -14.05 -5.94
CA MET A 49 -13.26 -13.16 -4.82
C MET A 49 -14.63 -12.49 -5.02
N PRO A 50 -15.51 -12.47 -3.99
CA PRO A 50 -16.80 -11.78 -4.09
C PRO A 50 -16.64 -10.30 -4.48
N GLY A 51 -17.47 -9.82 -5.41
CA GLY A 51 -17.46 -8.41 -5.83
C GLY A 51 -16.32 -8.00 -6.77
N HIS A 52 -15.48 -8.95 -7.22
CA HIS A 52 -14.37 -8.70 -8.13
C HIS A 52 -14.65 -9.29 -9.52
N PHE A 53 -14.24 -8.59 -10.58
CA PHE A 53 -14.61 -8.96 -11.97
C PHE A 53 -13.40 -9.21 -12.88
N ARG A 54 -12.40 -8.34 -12.82
CA ARG A 54 -11.22 -8.35 -13.69
C ARG A 54 -10.02 -7.82 -12.93
N LEU A 55 -8.84 -8.30 -13.32
CA LEU A 55 -7.55 -7.80 -12.86
C LEU A 55 -6.89 -7.04 -14.01
N ASP A 56 -6.41 -5.83 -13.74
CA ASP A 56 -5.51 -5.12 -14.64
C ASP A 56 -4.12 -5.76 -14.58
N LEU A 57 -3.68 -6.38 -15.67
CA LEU A 57 -2.40 -7.09 -15.72
C LEU A 57 -1.20 -6.16 -15.56
N THR A 58 -1.34 -4.88 -15.88
CA THR A 58 -0.27 -3.86 -15.74
C THR A 58 0.03 -3.52 -14.28
N ARG A 59 -0.84 -3.91 -13.36
CA ARG A 59 -0.63 -3.82 -11.91
C ARG A 59 -0.18 -5.19 -11.38
N LEU A 60 1.11 -5.31 -11.11
CA LEU A 60 1.72 -6.52 -10.56
C LEU A 60 1.74 -6.44 -9.04
N THR A 61 0.74 -7.01 -8.39
CA THR A 61 0.70 -7.14 -6.93
C THR A 61 1.31 -8.47 -6.50
N ILE A 62 2.33 -8.41 -5.64
CA ILE A 62 3.12 -9.54 -5.17
C ILE A 62 3.06 -9.59 -3.65
N ASP A 63 2.64 -10.72 -3.10
CA ASP A 63 2.65 -10.99 -1.67
C ASP A 63 4.05 -11.47 -1.25
N VAL A 64 4.66 -10.73 -0.32
CA VAL A 64 5.98 -11.00 0.25
C VAL A 64 5.91 -11.55 1.67
N SER A 65 4.72 -11.72 2.23
CA SER A 65 4.54 -12.16 3.63
C SER A 65 5.14 -13.54 3.89
N ALA A 66 5.17 -14.42 2.90
CA ALA A 66 5.79 -15.74 3.00
C ALA A 66 7.33 -15.69 3.10
N LEU A 67 7.95 -14.54 2.84
CA LEU A 67 9.37 -14.29 3.10
C LEU A 67 9.64 -13.86 4.55
N GLY A 68 8.61 -13.69 5.39
CA GLY A 68 8.77 -13.22 6.76
C GLY A 68 9.15 -11.74 6.85
N MET A 69 8.83 -10.93 5.83
CA MET A 69 9.13 -9.50 5.77
C MET A 69 7.87 -8.67 5.50
N THR A 70 7.89 -7.40 5.90
CA THR A 70 6.86 -6.43 5.46
C THR A 70 7.12 -6.01 4.01
N GLY A 71 6.08 -5.55 3.31
CA GLY A 71 6.28 -4.92 2.00
C GLY A 71 7.15 -3.67 2.08
N PHE A 72 7.09 -2.90 3.18
CA PHE A 72 7.98 -1.75 3.39
C PHE A 72 9.45 -2.15 3.44
N ALA A 73 9.80 -3.20 4.22
CA ALA A 73 11.17 -3.69 4.31
C ALA A 73 11.64 -4.30 2.97
N ALA A 74 10.76 -5.01 2.29
CA ALA A 74 11.05 -5.57 0.97
C ALA A 74 11.31 -4.48 -0.08
N ASP A 75 10.52 -3.40 -0.08
CA ASP A 75 10.71 -2.27 -0.98
C ASP A 75 12.00 -1.51 -0.69
N ALA A 76 12.35 -1.30 0.58
CA ALA A 76 13.63 -0.69 0.95
C ALA A 76 14.82 -1.48 0.39
N LEU A 77 14.81 -2.82 0.53
CA LEU A 77 15.85 -3.67 -0.05
C LEU A 77 15.90 -3.61 -1.58
N LEU A 78 14.74 -3.67 -2.23
CA LEU A 78 14.65 -3.58 -3.69
C LEU A 78 15.15 -2.22 -4.20
N HIS A 79 14.76 -1.14 -3.54
CA HIS A 79 15.09 0.22 -3.94
C HIS A 79 16.58 0.52 -3.72
N GLU A 80 17.06 0.32 -2.50
CA GLU A 80 18.39 0.74 -2.09
C GLU A 80 19.49 -0.16 -2.64
N GLN A 81 19.23 -1.46 -2.78
CA GLN A 81 20.27 -2.43 -3.12
C GLN A 81 20.12 -3.03 -4.52
N LEU A 82 18.89 -3.07 -5.06
CA LEU A 82 18.59 -3.77 -6.31
C LEU A 82 18.10 -2.84 -7.43
N GLY A 83 17.94 -1.54 -7.13
CA GLY A 83 17.57 -0.51 -8.10
C GLY A 83 16.19 -0.73 -8.73
N VAL A 84 15.25 -1.29 -7.97
CA VAL A 84 13.86 -1.54 -8.35
C VAL A 84 12.95 -0.93 -7.29
N THR A 85 12.00 -0.09 -7.70
CA THR A 85 11.08 0.58 -6.76
C THR A 85 9.66 0.07 -6.97
N ALA A 86 8.98 -0.33 -5.91
CA ALA A 86 7.55 -0.60 -5.97
C ALA A 86 6.77 0.72 -6.05
N GLU A 87 5.68 0.73 -6.80
CA GLU A 87 4.75 1.85 -6.79
C GLU A 87 4.04 1.96 -5.44
N LEU A 88 3.73 0.80 -4.82
CA LEU A 88 2.94 0.74 -3.60
C LEU A 88 3.38 -0.44 -2.70
N PRO A 89 4.27 -0.21 -1.73
CA PRO A 89 4.50 -1.17 -0.65
C PRO A 89 3.39 -1.09 0.39
N THR A 90 3.01 -2.21 0.98
CA THR A 90 2.04 -2.27 2.10
C THR A 90 2.58 -3.20 3.17
N LEU A 91 1.80 -3.51 4.22
CA LEU A 91 2.23 -4.46 5.26
C LEU A 91 2.64 -5.83 4.70
N ARG A 92 1.98 -6.31 3.63
CA ARG A 92 2.18 -7.67 3.09
C ARG A 92 2.62 -7.73 1.64
N GLN A 93 2.33 -6.69 0.87
CA GLN A 93 2.36 -6.75 -0.59
C GLN A 93 3.15 -5.58 -1.16
N LEU A 94 3.75 -5.83 -2.31
CA LEU A 94 4.32 -4.84 -3.21
C LEU A 94 3.46 -4.76 -4.46
N THR A 95 3.13 -3.57 -4.94
CA THR A 95 2.55 -3.40 -6.28
C THR A 95 3.51 -2.65 -7.18
N PHE A 96 3.78 -3.21 -8.36
CA PHE A 96 4.53 -2.57 -9.43
C PHE A 96 3.58 -2.16 -10.56
N MET A 97 3.91 -1.04 -11.23
CA MET A 97 3.19 -0.58 -12.40
C MET A 97 4.04 -0.81 -13.65
N ILE A 98 3.53 -1.60 -14.59
CA ILE A 98 4.12 -1.76 -15.93
C ILE A 98 3.43 -0.77 -16.85
N SER A 99 4.20 0.15 -17.41
CA SER A 99 3.73 1.21 -18.29
C SER A 99 4.31 1.08 -19.69
N LEU A 100 3.78 1.88 -20.61
CA LEU A 100 4.34 2.05 -21.97
C LEU A 100 5.78 2.60 -21.99
N GLY A 101 6.31 3.05 -20.85
CA GLY A 101 7.71 3.44 -20.70
C GLY A 101 8.66 2.29 -20.37
N ASN A 102 8.14 1.12 -20.01
CA ASN A 102 8.94 -0.05 -19.66
C ASN A 102 9.35 -0.86 -20.88
N ARG A 103 10.54 -1.46 -20.79
CA ARG A 103 11.11 -2.38 -21.78
C ARG A 103 11.10 -3.81 -21.21
N PRO A 104 11.19 -4.85 -22.06
CA PRO A 104 11.31 -6.23 -21.57
C PRO A 104 12.45 -6.42 -20.55
N SER A 105 13.59 -5.74 -20.78
CA SER A 105 14.71 -5.73 -19.85
C SER A 105 14.38 -5.21 -18.44
N ASP A 106 13.41 -4.31 -18.30
CA ASP A 106 12.97 -3.84 -16.99
C ASP A 106 12.19 -4.94 -16.25
N GLY A 107 11.43 -5.75 -16.99
CA GLY A 107 10.78 -6.96 -16.46
C GLY A 107 11.79 -8.00 -15.99
N ASP A 108 12.83 -8.27 -16.79
CA ASP A 108 13.91 -9.20 -16.41
C ASP A 108 14.65 -8.72 -15.16
N ARG A 109 14.89 -7.41 -15.05
CA ARG A 109 15.50 -6.79 -13.86
C ARG A 109 14.61 -6.96 -12.63
N LEU A 110 13.30 -6.75 -12.75
CA LEU A 110 12.35 -6.95 -11.65
C LEU A 110 12.36 -8.41 -11.17
N VAL A 111 12.28 -9.38 -12.08
CA VAL A 111 12.28 -10.81 -11.72
C VAL A 111 13.60 -11.21 -11.05
N THR A 112 14.73 -10.73 -11.58
CA THR A 112 16.05 -10.96 -10.99
C THR A 112 16.13 -10.37 -9.57
N ALA A 113 15.66 -9.14 -9.39
CA ALA A 113 15.65 -8.46 -8.10
C ALA A 113 14.75 -9.20 -7.08
N LEU A 114 13.58 -9.70 -7.48
CA LEU A 114 12.71 -10.49 -6.62
C LEU A 114 13.34 -11.84 -6.22
N GLY A 115 14.10 -12.46 -7.12
CA GLY A 115 14.91 -13.63 -6.81
C GLY A 115 15.99 -13.33 -5.76
N MET A 116 16.70 -12.20 -5.91
CA MET A 116 17.71 -11.76 -4.93
C MET A 116 17.08 -11.38 -3.58
N LEU A 117 15.91 -10.74 -3.59
CA LEU A 117 15.15 -10.41 -2.39
C LEU A 117 14.81 -11.68 -1.60
N LYS A 118 14.34 -12.73 -2.27
CA LYS A 118 14.08 -14.04 -1.64
C LYS A 118 15.32 -14.61 -0.96
N THR A 119 16.49 -14.56 -1.61
CA THR A 119 17.75 -15.04 -1.02
C THR A 119 18.13 -14.21 0.22
N LYS A 120 18.08 -12.88 0.12
CA LYS A 120 18.38 -11.98 1.24
C LYS A 120 17.44 -12.18 2.43
N ALA A 121 16.16 -12.42 2.18
CA ALA A 121 15.19 -12.70 3.24
C ALA A 121 15.55 -13.98 4.02
N ALA A 122 16.01 -15.03 3.33
CA ALA A 122 16.46 -16.26 3.97
C ALA A 122 17.69 -16.03 4.85
N GLU A 123 18.68 -15.27 4.38
CA GLU A 123 19.88 -14.91 5.16
C GLU A 123 19.54 -14.13 6.44
N ILE A 124 18.58 -13.20 6.36
CA ILE A 124 18.11 -12.42 7.52
C ILE A 124 17.40 -13.33 8.54
N ALA A 125 16.57 -14.26 8.07
CA ALA A 125 15.84 -15.19 8.93
C ALA A 125 16.78 -16.16 9.69
N GLU A 126 17.89 -16.57 9.07
CA GLU A 126 18.92 -17.41 9.72
C GLU A 126 19.70 -16.64 10.81
N GLY A 127 19.86 -15.32 10.67
CA GLY A 127 20.57 -14.46 11.62
C GLY A 127 19.77 -14.05 12.86
N PHE A 128 18.43 -14.09 12.81
CA PHE A 128 17.55 -13.64 13.89
C PHE A 128 16.30 -14.53 14.01
N PRO A 129 16.16 -15.37 15.05
CA PRO A 129 14.96 -16.16 15.24
C PRO A 129 13.77 -15.28 15.67
N ASN A 130 12.86 -15.06 14.72
CA ASN A 130 11.45 -14.67 14.85
C ASN A 130 11.10 -13.55 15.84
N GLY A 131 11.09 -12.31 15.35
CA GLY A 131 10.00 -11.40 15.71
C GLY A 131 8.81 -11.73 14.82
N GLU A 132 7.68 -12.14 15.39
CA GLU A 132 6.43 -12.24 14.62
C GLU A 132 6.11 -10.87 14.03
N ILE A 133 6.44 -10.66 12.76
CA ILE A 133 5.89 -9.55 12.02
C ILE A 133 4.40 -9.86 11.89
N SER A 134 3.59 -9.21 12.70
CA SER A 134 2.13 -9.28 12.57
C SER A 134 1.76 -8.69 11.22
N THR A 135 1.75 -9.57 10.23
CA THR A 135 1.24 -9.34 8.88
C THR A 135 -0.27 -9.46 8.85
N ALA A 136 -0.93 -9.64 10.01
CA ALA A 136 -2.37 -9.56 10.11
C ALA A 136 -2.78 -8.28 9.40
N SER A 137 -3.50 -8.42 8.29
CA SER A 137 -4.17 -7.27 7.70
C SER A 137 -4.95 -6.64 8.83
N PRO A 138 -4.91 -5.32 9.02
CA PRO A 138 -6.01 -4.62 9.66
C PRO A 138 -7.21 -4.74 8.71
N GLY A 139 -7.69 -5.98 8.55
CA GLY A 139 -8.95 -6.35 7.96
C GLY A 139 -9.98 -6.12 9.04
N CYS A 140 -10.18 -4.86 9.36
CA CYS A 140 -11.46 -4.42 9.87
C CYS A 140 -11.77 -3.18 9.07
N LEU A 141 -12.42 -3.38 7.91
CA LEU A 141 -13.48 -2.46 7.56
C LEU A 141 -14.39 -2.46 8.79
N GLN A 142 -14.11 -1.54 9.73
CA GLN A 142 -15.03 -1.34 10.82
C GLN A 142 -16.37 -1.03 10.15
N PRO A 143 -17.49 -1.56 10.66
CA PRO A 143 -18.80 -1.18 10.15
C PRO A 143 -18.83 0.34 10.05
N LEU A 144 -19.21 0.88 8.89
CA LEU A 144 -19.32 2.32 8.71
C LEU A 144 -20.28 2.83 9.78
N THR A 145 -19.73 3.45 10.82
CA THR A 145 -20.51 4.12 11.84
C THR A 145 -20.96 5.44 11.27
N GLU A 146 -22.24 5.80 11.45
CA GLU A 146 -22.69 7.13 11.09
C GLU A 146 -21.83 8.17 11.82
N PRO A 147 -21.16 9.08 11.09
CA PRO A 147 -20.29 10.05 11.71
C PRO A 147 -21.11 11.02 12.55
N SER A 148 -20.58 11.44 13.69
CA SER A 148 -21.28 12.36 14.61
C SER A 148 -21.43 13.76 14.00
N LEU A 149 -20.56 14.11 13.05
CA LEU A 149 -20.59 15.35 12.29
C LEU A 149 -20.30 15.05 10.82
N THR A 150 -20.78 15.90 9.92
CA THR A 150 -20.29 15.82 8.53
C THR A 150 -18.80 16.18 8.49
N PRO A 151 -18.02 15.68 7.51
CA PRO A 151 -16.62 16.07 7.37
C PRO A 151 -16.41 17.58 7.28
N ARG A 152 -17.36 18.29 6.67
CA ARG A 152 -17.34 19.76 6.59
C ARG A 152 -17.49 20.39 7.98
N ASP A 153 -18.50 19.96 8.75
CA ASP A 153 -18.78 20.54 10.06
C ASP A 153 -17.64 20.26 11.04
N ALA A 154 -17.11 19.04 11.04
CA ALA A 154 -15.96 18.69 11.86
C ALA A 154 -14.70 19.49 11.50
N PHE A 155 -14.46 19.73 10.21
CA PHE A 155 -13.31 20.51 9.76
C PHE A 155 -13.38 21.98 10.19
N PHE A 156 -14.58 22.57 10.25
CA PHE A 156 -14.78 23.97 10.66
C PHE A 156 -15.09 24.14 12.15
N ALA A 157 -15.28 23.05 12.89
CA ALA A 157 -15.55 23.11 14.32
C ALA A 157 -14.31 23.61 15.10
N PRO A 158 -14.52 24.28 16.25
CA PRO A 158 -13.45 24.46 17.23
C PRO A 158 -12.78 23.11 17.53
N SER A 159 -11.46 23.11 17.69
CA SER A 159 -10.69 21.88 17.87
C SER A 159 -9.44 22.12 18.71
N ARG A 160 -8.99 21.06 19.39
CA ARG A 160 -7.75 21.06 20.16
C ARG A 160 -6.92 19.82 19.91
N VAL A 161 -5.61 19.94 20.12
CA VAL A 161 -4.67 18.83 20.04
C VAL A 161 -4.55 18.17 21.41
N VAL A 162 -4.68 16.86 21.45
CA VAL A 162 -4.62 16.02 22.66
C VAL A 162 -3.65 14.87 22.44
N SER A 163 -3.20 14.24 23.53
CA SER A 163 -2.42 13.01 23.41
C SER A 163 -3.25 11.89 22.76
N ILE A 164 -2.58 10.99 22.05
CA ILE A 164 -3.26 9.88 21.37
C ILE A 164 -4.07 8.99 22.32
N ASP A 165 -3.62 8.85 23.56
CA ASP A 165 -4.31 8.05 24.58
C ASP A 165 -5.60 8.72 25.06
N TYR A 166 -5.67 10.06 25.03
CA TYR A 166 -6.88 10.81 25.36
C TYR A 166 -7.85 10.93 24.17
N ALA A 167 -7.35 10.79 22.94
CA ALA A 167 -8.15 11.00 21.73
C ALA A 167 -9.25 9.95 21.52
N VAL A 168 -9.07 8.72 22.03
CA VAL A 168 -10.04 7.62 21.87
C VAL A 168 -11.40 8.01 22.46
N GLY A 169 -12.47 7.78 21.69
CA GLY A 169 -13.84 8.12 22.06
C GLY A 169 -14.27 9.55 21.68
N HIS A 170 -13.35 10.41 21.27
CA HIS A 170 -13.66 11.75 20.77
C HIS A 170 -13.86 11.76 19.25
N VAL A 171 -14.40 12.85 18.71
CA VAL A 171 -14.59 13.06 17.27
C VAL A 171 -13.30 13.60 16.65
N SER A 172 -12.81 12.96 15.59
CA SER A 172 -11.64 13.44 14.85
C SER A 172 -11.95 14.75 14.15
N ALA A 173 -11.03 15.71 14.22
CA ALA A 173 -11.06 16.92 13.39
C ALA A 173 -10.22 16.77 12.11
N ASP A 174 -9.34 15.76 12.06
CA ASP A 174 -8.39 15.53 10.98
C ASP A 174 -8.71 14.25 10.20
N ALA A 175 -8.27 14.20 8.94
CA ALA A 175 -8.24 12.97 8.15
C ALA A 175 -6.91 12.26 8.40
N LEU A 176 -6.90 11.12 9.10
CA LEU A 176 -5.67 10.39 9.37
C LEU A 176 -5.47 9.29 8.33
N CYS A 177 -4.42 9.45 7.52
CA CYS A 177 -4.15 8.59 6.38
C CYS A 177 -2.81 7.87 6.57
N PRO A 178 -2.80 6.54 6.80
CA PRO A 178 -1.59 5.76 6.64
C PRO A 178 -1.17 5.74 5.17
N TYR A 179 0.09 6.02 4.91
CA TYR A 179 0.70 5.96 3.59
C TYR A 179 1.94 5.07 3.59
N PRO A 180 2.05 4.20 2.57
CA PRO A 180 0.95 3.68 1.74
C PRO A 180 -0.15 2.91 2.51
N PRO A 181 -1.40 2.79 1.99
CA PRO A 181 -1.85 3.15 0.64
C PRO A 181 -2.34 4.60 0.46
N GLY A 182 -2.43 5.40 1.52
CA GLY A 182 -2.94 6.78 1.44
C GLY A 182 -4.46 6.89 1.48
N ILE A 183 -5.14 5.85 1.96
CA ILE A 183 -6.60 5.87 2.19
C ILE A 183 -6.83 6.28 3.65
N PRO A 184 -7.69 7.27 3.93
CA PRO A 184 -8.02 7.66 5.30
C PRO A 184 -8.53 6.46 6.11
N LEU A 185 -7.93 6.25 7.29
CA LEU A 185 -8.49 5.33 8.29
C LEU A 185 -9.48 6.05 9.22
N LEU A 186 -9.31 7.37 9.36
CA LEU A 186 -10.25 8.24 10.05
C LEU A 186 -10.50 9.47 9.18
N LEU A 187 -11.76 9.87 9.08
CA LEU A 187 -12.19 11.12 8.50
C LEU A 187 -12.65 12.11 9.58
N PRO A 188 -12.60 13.43 9.30
CA PRO A 188 -13.22 14.41 10.19
C PRO A 188 -14.69 14.07 10.43
N GLY A 189 -15.13 14.12 11.69
CA GLY A 189 -16.50 13.82 12.08
C GLY A 189 -16.74 12.37 12.51
N GLU A 190 -15.77 11.48 12.29
CA GLU A 190 -15.80 10.11 12.79
C GLU A 190 -15.27 10.02 14.24
N ALA A 191 -15.79 9.07 15.00
CA ALA A 191 -15.28 8.77 16.34
C ALA A 191 -13.93 8.04 16.24
N ILE A 192 -12.96 8.49 17.03
CA ILE A 192 -11.63 7.88 17.12
C ILE A 192 -11.75 6.59 17.94
N THR A 193 -11.59 5.44 17.30
CA THR A 193 -11.67 4.13 17.96
C THR A 193 -10.30 3.62 18.37
N ALA A 194 -10.24 2.81 19.45
CA ALA A 194 -9.00 2.16 19.86
C ALA A 194 -8.42 1.27 18.74
N THR A 195 -9.27 0.62 17.94
CA THR A 195 -8.88 -0.21 16.80
C THR A 195 -8.22 0.61 15.68
N ALA A 196 -8.76 1.79 15.37
CA ALA A 196 -8.15 2.69 14.39
C ALA A 196 -6.76 3.13 14.87
N ILE A 197 -6.62 3.51 16.14
CA ILE A 197 -5.32 3.87 16.73
C ILE A 197 -4.33 2.71 16.67
N ALA A 198 -4.75 1.50 17.05
CA ALA A 198 -3.88 0.33 17.02
C ALA A 198 -3.38 0.03 15.59
N THR A 199 -4.27 0.18 14.60
CA THR A 199 -3.94 0.00 13.18
C THR A 199 -2.93 1.03 12.69
N LEU A 200 -3.14 2.31 13.01
CA LEU A 200 -2.20 3.39 12.65
C LEU A 200 -0.82 3.15 13.28
N LYS A 201 -0.77 2.76 14.56
CA LYS A 201 0.48 2.42 15.26
C LYS A 201 1.20 1.23 14.61
N GLN A 202 0.46 0.18 14.23
CA GLN A 202 1.03 -0.99 13.55
C GLN A 202 1.65 -0.61 12.19
N ILE A 203 0.93 0.18 11.38
CA ILE A 203 1.44 0.63 10.07
C ILE A 203 2.67 1.51 10.25
N HIS A 204 2.65 2.44 11.21
CA HIS A 204 3.79 3.29 11.51
C HIS A 204 5.03 2.49 11.93
N ALA A 205 4.86 1.54 12.86
CA ALA A 205 5.94 0.67 13.31
C ALA A 205 6.51 -0.22 12.20
N ALA A 206 5.70 -0.54 11.19
CA ALA A 206 6.12 -1.33 10.03
C ALA A 206 6.89 -0.52 8.97
N GLY A 207 7.00 0.81 9.12
CA GLY A 207 7.68 1.71 8.18
C GLY A 207 6.74 2.62 7.37
N GLY A 208 5.43 2.56 7.61
CA GLY A 208 4.48 3.48 7.02
C GLY A 208 4.51 4.88 7.64
N VAL A 209 4.08 5.88 6.87
CA VAL A 209 3.97 7.27 7.30
C VAL A 209 2.51 7.59 7.58
N ILE A 210 2.21 8.28 8.68
CA ILE A 210 0.86 8.80 8.90
C ILE A 210 0.80 10.28 8.51
N THR A 211 -0.21 10.64 7.72
CA THR A 211 -0.42 12.00 7.25
C THR A 211 -1.79 12.54 7.66
N GLY A 212 -1.93 13.87 7.58
CA GLY A 212 -3.19 14.60 7.81
C GLY A 212 -3.48 14.98 9.27
N GLY A 213 -2.74 14.42 10.23
CA GLY A 213 -2.76 14.86 11.64
C GLY A 213 -1.72 15.92 11.99
N PRO A 214 -1.73 16.44 13.22
CA PRO A 214 -0.77 17.47 13.68
C PRO A 214 0.62 16.90 13.96
N ASP A 215 0.75 15.57 14.11
CA ASP A 215 1.98 14.88 14.47
C ASP A 215 2.12 13.57 13.68
N PRO A 216 3.14 13.44 12.81
CA PRO A 216 3.36 12.23 12.03
C PRO A 216 3.82 11.01 12.86
N THR A 217 4.25 11.23 14.11
CA THR A 217 4.69 10.16 15.04
C THR A 217 3.55 9.56 15.87
N LEU A 218 2.31 9.99 15.62
CA LEU A 218 1.11 9.54 16.33
C LEU A 218 1.16 9.72 17.86
N GLN A 219 1.86 10.72 18.40
CA GLN A 219 1.80 11.02 19.84
C GLN A 219 0.62 11.94 20.18
N ALA A 220 0.20 12.76 19.21
CA ALA A 220 -0.92 13.69 19.38
C ALA A 220 -1.88 13.67 18.19
N LEU A 221 -3.17 13.85 18.50
CA LEU A 221 -4.26 13.93 17.52
C LEU A 221 -5.10 15.18 17.75
N ARG A 222 -5.75 15.67 16.70
CA ARG A 222 -6.70 16.78 16.80
C ARG A 222 -8.11 16.24 16.92
N ILE A 223 -8.81 16.69 17.95
CA ILE A 223 -10.22 16.35 18.19
C ILE A 223 -11.09 17.60 18.06
N VAL A 224 -12.35 17.40 17.69
CA VAL A 224 -13.36 18.45 17.76
C VAL A 224 -13.61 18.81 19.23
N ASP A 225 -13.61 20.10 19.54
CA ASP A 225 -14.02 20.63 20.84
C ASP A 225 -15.55 20.63 20.90
N THR A 226 -16.10 19.51 21.34
CA THR A 226 -17.51 19.47 21.74
C THR A 226 -17.68 20.18 23.09
N PRO A 227 -18.70 21.03 23.27
CA PRO A 227 -19.04 21.60 24.57
C PRO A 227 -19.43 20.52 25.58
#